data_AF-A0A5C5UFQ7-F1
#
_entry.id   AF-A0A5C5UFQ7-F1
#
_cell.length_a   1.000
_cell.length_b   1.000
_cell.length_c   1.000
_cell.angle_alpha   90.00
_cell.angle_beta   90.00
_cell.angle_gamma   90.00
#
_symmetry.space_group_name_H-M   'P 1'
#
loop_
_entity.id
_entity.type
_entity.pdbx_description
1 polymer ?
#
loop_
_entity_poly.entity_id
_entity_poly.type
_entity_poly.pdbx_seq_one_letter_code
_entity_poly.pdbx_strand_id
1 'polypeptide(L)' 'MKNFSFKGRIIYFAAIAAISLAFFGLQFYANSEGSPGIGSTVLLILWGVMAAFGIGGIIFSVIQRSRQQK' A
#
# COMPACT_ATOMS: atom_id res chain seq x y z
N MET A 1 7.32 -9.11 -16.49
CA MET A 1 6.21 -8.16 -16.73
C MET A 1 6.39 -7.38 -18.05
N LYS A 2 6.53 -8.07 -19.21
CA LYS A 2 6.95 -7.44 -20.48
C LYS A 2 5.80 -6.70 -21.22
N ASN A 3 4.53 -7.00 -20.88
CA ASN A 3 3.35 -6.47 -21.59
C ASN A 3 2.30 -5.78 -20.69
N PHE A 4 2.58 -5.53 -19.41
CA PHE A 4 1.62 -4.82 -18.56
C PHE A 4 1.61 -3.33 -18.93
N SER A 5 0.51 -2.89 -19.54
CA SER A 5 0.22 -1.47 -19.79
C SER A 5 0.41 -0.67 -18.50
N PHE A 6 0.90 0.56 -18.64
CA PHE A 6 1.10 1.50 -17.54
C PHE A 6 -0.11 1.58 -16.59
N LYS A 7 -1.32 1.59 -17.15
CA LYS A 7 -2.57 1.60 -16.39
C LYS A 7 -2.71 0.35 -15.50
N GLY A 8 -2.32 -0.82 -16.00
CA GLY A 8 -2.36 -2.08 -15.24
C GLY A 8 -1.40 -2.09 -14.05
N ARG A 9 -0.21 -1.49 -14.17
CA ARG A 9 0.73 -1.36 -13.04
C ARG A 9 0.17 -0.45 -11.95
N ILE A 10 -0.39 0.70 -12.32
CA ILE A 10 -1.04 1.60 -11.36
C ILE A 10 -2.20 0.91 -10.66
N ILE A 11 -3.09 0.24 -11.40
CA ILE A 11 -4.24 -0.46 -10.81
C ILE A 11 -3.79 -1.54 -9.83
N TYR A 12 -2.74 -2.28 -10.15
CA TYR A 12 -2.17 -3.30 -9.27
C TYR A 12 -1.65 -2.69 -7.95
N PHE A 13 -0.80 -1.66 -8.03
CA PHE A 13 -0.28 -0.99 -6.84
C PHE A 13 -1.36 -0.24 -6.06
N ALA A 14 -2.35 0.33 -6.75
CA ALA A 14 -3.51 0.98 -6.14
C ALA A 14 -4.39 0.01 -5.37
N ALA A 15 -4.65 -1.19 -5.91
CA ALA A 15 -5.40 -2.23 -5.21
C ALA A 15 -4.67 -2.67 -3.94
N ILE A 16 -3.35 -2.90 -4.03
CA ILE A 16 -2.52 -3.25 -2.87
C ILE A 16 -2.55 -2.14 -1.82
N ALA A 17 -2.36 -0.88 -2.23
CA ALA A 17 -2.40 0.26 -1.34
C ALA A 17 -3.76 0.39 -0.63
N ALA A 18 -4.86 0.31 -1.39
CA ALA A 18 -6.21 0.45 -0.83
C ALA A 18 -6.55 -0.66 0.16
N ILE A 19 -6.26 -1.93 -0.17
CA ILE A 19 -6.50 -3.06 0.72
C ILE A 19 -5.63 -2.93 1.97
N SER A 20 -4.33 -2.63 1.79
CA SER A 20 -3.40 -2.51 2.93
C SER A 20 -3.79 -1.35 3.85
N LEU A 21 -4.26 -0.23 3.31
CA LEU A 21 -4.71 0.92 4.07
C LEU A 21 -6.02 0.62 4.84
N ALA A 22 -6.94 -0.14 4.23
CA ALA A 22 -8.17 -0.56 4.90
C ALA A 22 -7.88 -1.46 6.10
N PHE A 23 -7.02 -2.46 5.92
CA PHE A 23 -6.59 -3.33 7.02
C PHE A 23 -5.77 -2.58 8.08
N PHE A 24 -4.91 -1.65 7.67
CA PHE A 24 -4.20 -0.78 8.59
C PHE A 24 -5.18 0.02 9.47
N GLY A 25 -6.20 0.63 8.88
CA GLY A 25 -7.22 1.40 9.61
C GLY A 25 -8.01 0.54 10.60
N LEU A 26 -8.43 -0.65 10.19
CA LEU A 26 -9.11 -1.60 11.08
C LEU A 26 -8.20 -2.03 12.24
N GLN A 27 -6.92 -2.33 11.96
CA GLN A 27 -5.96 -2.73 12.99
C GLN A 27 -5.60 -1.57 13.93
N PHE A 28 -5.57 -0.35 13.41
CA PHE A 28 -5.37 0.87 14.19
C PHE A 28 -6.52 1.11 15.16
N TYR A 29 -7.75 1.03 14.67
CA TYR A 29 -8.94 1.15 15.50
C TYR A 29 -8.98 0.07 16.60
N ALA A 30 -8.72 -1.19 16.25
CA ALA A 30 -8.66 -2.29 17.20
C ALA A 30 -7.54 -2.11 18.26
N ASN A 31 -6.39 -1.52 17.90
CA ASN A 31 -5.33 -1.18 18.87
C ASN A 31 -5.69 0.03 19.74
N SER A 32 -6.51 0.97 19.25
CA SER A 32 -6.91 2.15 20.03
C SER A 32 -7.98 1.85 21.08
N GLU A 33 -8.86 0.88 20.82
CA GLU A 33 -9.96 0.53 21.75
C GLU A 33 -9.65 -0.67 22.66
N GLY A 34 -8.69 -1.53 22.29
CA GLY A 34 -8.31 -2.73 23.04
C GLY A 34 -6.92 -2.66 23.67
N SER A 35 -6.68 -3.47 24.72
CA SER A 35 -5.32 -3.67 25.27
C SER A 35 -4.38 -4.18 24.16
N PRO A 36 -3.36 -3.41 23.74
CA PRO A 36 -2.54 -3.77 22.58
C PRO A 36 -1.75 -5.05 22.84
N GLY A 37 -2.22 -6.17 22.29
CA GLY A 37 -1.43 -7.40 22.23
C GLY A 37 -0.27 -7.21 21.25
N ILE A 38 0.92 -7.75 21.58
CA ILE A 38 2.15 -7.64 20.76
C ILE A 38 1.88 -8.02 19.29
N GLY A 39 1.09 -9.06 19.05
CA GLY A 39 0.72 -9.48 17.69
C GLY A 39 -0.08 -8.42 16.91
N SER A 40 -0.94 -7.66 17.59
CA SER A 40 -1.73 -6.60 16.95
C SER A 40 -0.85 -5.42 16.54
N THR A 41 0.14 -5.05 17.35
CA THR A 41 1.13 -4.01 17.03
C THR A 41 1.99 -4.41 15.84
N VAL A 42 2.46 -5.67 15.79
CA VAL A 42 3.25 -6.18 14.66
C VAL A 42 2.45 -6.16 13.36
N LEU A 43 1.17 -6.58 13.40
CA LEU A 43 0.29 -6.53 12.23
C LEU A 43 0.07 -5.10 11.75
N LEU A 44 -0.10 -4.15 12.67
CA LEU A 44 -0.29 -2.74 12.34
C LEU A 44 0.94 -2.16 11.61
N ILE A 45 2.15 -2.48 12.09
CA ILE A 45 3.40 -2.08 11.42
C ILE A 45 3.50 -2.74 10.03
N LEU A 46 3.18 -4.03 9.92
CA LEU A 46 3.25 -4.76 8.66
C LEU A 46 2.30 -4.17 7.60
N TRP A 47 1.06 -3.89 7.98
CA TRP A 47 0.08 -3.25 7.10
C TRP A 47 0.50 -1.83 6.72
N GLY A 48 1.13 -1.09 7.65
CA GLY A 48 1.67 0.25 7.37
C GLY A 48 2.78 0.21 6.31
N VAL A 49 3.72 -0.74 6.44
CA VAL A 49 4.79 -0.95 5.45
C VAL A 49 4.22 -1.36 4.09
N MET A 50 3.22 -2.25 4.06
CA MET A 50 2.57 -2.65 2.82
C MET A 50 1.81 -1.49 2.14
N ALA A 51 1.12 -0.67 2.93
CA ALA A 51 0.44 0.53 2.41
C ALA A 51 1.46 1.53 1.82
N ALA A 52 2.56 1.78 2.53
CA ALA A 52 3.64 2.63 2.05
C ALA A 52 4.28 2.08 0.76
N PHE A 53 4.45 0.75 0.66
CA PHE A 53 4.95 0.10 -0.54
C PHE A 53 3.99 0.25 -1.74
N GLY A 54 2.69 0.07 -1.51
CA GLY A 54 1.66 0.30 -2.53
C GLY A 54 1.66 1.74 -3.05
N ILE A 55 1.67 2.72 -2.14
CA ILE A 55 1.71 4.15 -2.49
C ILE A 55 3.01 4.49 -3.22
N GLY A 56 4.15 4.00 -2.73
CA GLY A 56 5.46 4.19 -3.36
C GLY A 56 5.51 3.62 -4.78
N GLY A 57 4.92 2.45 -5.02
CA GLY A 57 4.81 1.84 -6.34
C GLY A 57 3.95 2.67 -7.32
N ILE A 58 2.89 3.32 -6.84
CA ILE A 58 2.07 4.25 -7.64
C ILE A 58 2.91 5.49 -8.01
N ILE A 59 3.53 6.14 -7.01
CA ILE A 59 4.34 7.36 -7.22
C ILE A 59 5.48 7.07 -8.19
N PHE A 60 6.22 5.99 -7.96
CA PHE A 60 7.32 5.57 -8.83
C PHE A 60 6.84 5.33 -10.26
N SER A 61 5.70 4.63 -10.43
CA SER A 61 5.11 4.42 -11.74
C SER A 61 4.78 5.76 -12.42
N VAL A 62 4.10 6.68 -11.73
CA VAL A 62 3.77 8.01 -12.27
C VAL A 62 5.01 8.78 -12.72
N ILE A 63 6.06 8.84 -11.89
CA ILE A 63 7.32 9.49 -12.23
C ILE A 63 7.98 8.83 -13.45
N GLN A 64 8.00 7.49 -13.49
CA GLN A 64 8.63 6.74 -14.57
C GLN A 64 7.93 6.98 -15.91
N ARG A 65 6.60 7.10 -15.95
CA ARG A 65 5.88 7.49 -17.18
C ARG A 65 6.15 8.92 -17.60
N SER A 66 6.24 9.85 -16.65
CA SER A 66 6.60 11.23 -16.98
C SER A 66 7.99 11.34 -17.62
N ARG A 67 8.93 10.46 -17.25
CA ARG A 67 10.26 10.39 -17.89
C ARG A 67 10.24 9.69 -19.25
N GLN A 68 9.31 8.77 -19.50
CA GLN A 68 9.21 8.09 -20.80
C GLN A 68 8.38 8.85 -21.85
N GLN A 69 7.61 9.86 -21.44
CA GLN A 69 6.90 10.76 -22.37
C GLN A 69 7.70 12.04 -22.73
N LYS A 70 8.91 12.17 -22.21
CA LYS A 70 9.83 13.28 -22.51
C LYS A 70 10.89 12.79 -23.49
#